data_AF-A0A3Q0FQH9-F1
#
_entry.id   AF-A0A3Q0FQH9-F1
#
_cell.length_a   1.000
_cell.length_b   1.000
_cell.length_c   1.000
_cell.angle_alpha   90.00
_cell.angle_beta   90.00
_cell.angle_gamma   90.00
#
_symmetry.space_group_name_H-M   'P 1'
#
loop_
_entity.id
_entity.type
_entity.pdbx_description
1 polymer ?
#
loop_
_entity_poly.entity_id
_entity_poly.type
_entity_poly.pdbx_seq_one_letter_code
_entity_poly.pdbx_strand_id
1 'polypeptide(L)'
;MLALLHADLHPPGLLGVLRSLARVVVALAPTSQGLGVGRGTLHLASVFQRMRAGKVITKEEYYTLQPGFPPMSVEEPRGPISPPRDDDMMAHPGTWLTFDPRAQLTFNPRVSVEQQRVRDAMPLPFQFSPCKKLSVLDQGGQIYYEPDPGDDLDDEDPDDDLDV
;
A
#
# COMPACT_ATOMS: atom_id res chain seq x y z
N MET A 1 13.93 -20.54 12.19
CA MET A 1 13.52 -21.74 11.42
C MET A 1 13.35 -21.31 9.97
N LEU A 2 13.87 -22.08 9.04
CA LEU A 2 13.77 -21.85 7.60
C LEU A 2 13.07 -23.08 6.99
N ALA A 3 12.08 -22.85 6.14
CA ALA A 3 11.36 -23.92 5.44
C ALA A 3 11.22 -23.55 3.96
N LEU A 4 11.39 -24.54 3.09
CA LEU A 4 11.15 -24.41 1.65
C LEU A 4 9.84 -25.11 1.32
N LEU A 5 8.97 -24.43 0.58
CA LEU A 5 7.64 -24.90 0.24
C LEU A 5 7.37 -24.69 -1.25
N HIS A 6 6.78 -25.71 -1.89
CA HIS A 6 6.37 -25.66 -3.29
C HIS A 6 4.88 -25.30 -3.34
N ALA A 7 4.57 -24.08 -3.79
CA ALA A 7 3.22 -23.51 -3.69
C ALA A 7 2.17 -24.28 -4.52
N ASP A 8 2.58 -24.99 -5.56
CA ASP A 8 1.77 -25.83 -6.43
C ASP A 8 1.27 -27.12 -5.78
N LEU A 9 1.97 -27.61 -4.75
CA LEU A 9 1.62 -28.86 -4.06
C LEU A 9 0.65 -28.66 -2.88
N HIS A 10 0.23 -27.42 -2.60
CA HIS A 10 -0.55 -27.09 -1.41
C HIS A 10 -1.78 -26.24 -1.73
N PRO A 11 -2.90 -26.45 -1.02
CA PRO A 11 -4.08 -25.62 -1.20
C PRO A 11 -3.82 -24.18 -0.71
N PRO A 12 -4.45 -23.17 -1.34
CA PRO A 12 -4.19 -21.76 -1.03
C PRO A 12 -4.52 -21.39 0.42
N GLY A 13 -5.48 -22.08 1.05
CA GLY A 13 -5.81 -21.88 2.45
C GLY A 13 -4.65 -22.22 3.40
N LEU A 14 -3.93 -23.30 3.14
CA LEU A 14 -2.76 -23.70 3.95
C LEU A 14 -1.60 -22.70 3.76
N LEU A 15 -1.38 -22.25 2.51
CA LEU A 15 -0.38 -21.22 2.20
C LEU A 15 -0.68 -19.91 2.94
N GLY A 16 -1.95 -19.52 3.04
CA GLY A 16 -2.37 -18.33 3.79
C GLY A 16 -2.05 -18.42 5.28
N VAL A 17 -2.26 -19.59 5.89
CA VAL A 17 -1.93 -19.83 7.31
C VAL A 17 -0.42 -19.83 7.53
N LEU A 18 0.35 -20.50 6.68
CA LEU A 18 1.81 -20.49 6.79
C LEU A 18 2.39 -19.08 6.62
N ARG A 19 1.83 -18.29 5.70
CA ARG A 19 2.20 -16.89 5.51
C ARG A 19 1.88 -16.02 6.72
N SER A 20 0.76 -16.25 7.41
CA SER A 20 0.40 -15.45 8.59
C SER A 20 1.26 -15.75 9.81
N LEU A 21 1.77 -16.99 9.91
CA LEU A 21 2.70 -17.43 10.95
C LEU A 21 4.15 -17.00 10.67
N ALA A 22 4.54 -16.88 9.40
CA ALA A 22 5.89 -16.54 9.01
C ALA A 22 6.21 -15.06 9.27
N ARG A 23 7.41 -14.80 9.82
CA ARG A 23 7.95 -13.43 9.97
C ARG A 23 8.52 -12.89 8.66
N VAL A 24 9.09 -13.76 7.85
CA VAL A 24 9.66 -13.44 6.53
C VAL A 24 9.18 -14.52 5.56
N VAL A 25 8.68 -14.10 4.41
CA VAL A 25 8.30 -14.98 3.31
C VAL A 25 9.05 -14.53 2.06
N VAL A 26 9.76 -15.44 1.42
CA VAL A 26 10.40 -15.21 0.12
C VAL A 26 9.66 -16.04 -0.90
N ALA A 27 8.98 -15.38 -1.84
CA ALA A 27 8.28 -16.02 -2.94
C ALA A 27 9.11 -15.87 -4.21
N LEU A 28 9.32 -16.99 -4.91
CA LEU A 28 10.04 -17.02 -6.18
C LEU A 28 9.03 -17.30 -7.29
N ALA A 29 8.96 -16.42 -8.27
CA ALA A 29 8.08 -16.55 -9.43
C ALA A 29 8.90 -16.48 -10.73
N PRO A 30 8.63 -17.36 -11.72
CA PRO A 30 9.15 -17.16 -13.06
C PRO A 30 8.48 -15.92 -13.68
N THR A 31 9.26 -15.01 -14.26
CA THR A 31 8.65 -13.94 -15.07
C THR A 31 8.37 -14.48 -16.47
N SER A 32 7.14 -14.31 -16.93
CA SER A 32 6.68 -14.69 -18.26
C SER A 32 7.06 -13.67 -19.34
N GLN A 33 7.68 -12.55 -18.97
CA GLN A 33 8.08 -11.53 -19.92
C GLN A 33 9.42 -11.94 -20.53
N GLY A 34 9.37 -12.48 -21.74
CA GLY A 34 10.51 -12.91 -22.54
C GLY A 34 11.44 -11.76 -22.98
N LEU A 35 11.84 -10.88 -22.07
CA LEU A 35 12.86 -9.87 -22.31
C LEU A 35 14.25 -10.46 -21.98
N GLY A 36 14.56 -11.59 -22.61
CA GLY A 36 15.90 -12.16 -22.60
C GLY A 36 16.80 -11.36 -23.54
N VAL A 37 17.18 -10.14 -23.16
CA VAL A 37 18.28 -9.44 -23.84
C VAL A 37 19.59 -10.07 -23.36
N GLY A 38 19.99 -11.17 -24.02
CA GLY A 38 21.35 -11.70 -24.04
C GLY A 38 21.92 -12.35 -22.77
N ARG A 39 21.24 -12.35 -21.61
CA ARG A 39 21.81 -12.83 -20.32
C ARG A 39 21.05 -13.90 -19.53
N GLY A 40 20.01 -14.51 -20.09
CA GLY A 40 19.29 -15.64 -19.47
C GLY A 40 17.90 -15.29 -18.95
N THR A 41 17.16 -16.30 -18.49
CA THR A 41 15.79 -16.14 -17.97
C THR A 41 15.82 -15.31 -16.69
N LEU A 42 15.12 -14.17 -16.71
CA LEU A 42 14.87 -13.38 -15.53
C LEU A 42 13.86 -14.11 -14.64
N HIS A 43 13.98 -13.96 -13.34
CA HIS A 43 13.06 -14.47 -12.33
C HIS A 43 12.79 -13.37 -11.30
N LEU A 44 11.61 -13.41 -10.69
CA LEU A 44 11.18 -12.43 -9.70
C LEU A 44 11.23 -13.06 -8.31
N ALA A 45 11.90 -12.39 -7.38
CA ALA A 45 11.85 -12.70 -5.96
C ALA A 45 11.08 -11.59 -5.24
N SER A 46 9.99 -11.97 -4.56
CA SER A 46 9.22 -11.06 -3.69
C SER A 46 9.46 -11.45 -2.24
N VAL A 47 9.97 -10.50 -1.45
CA VAL A 47 10.24 -10.66 -0.02
C VAL A 47 9.19 -9.89 0.77
N PHE A 48 8.47 -10.60 1.65
CA PHE A 48 7.53 -10.04 2.59
C PHE A 48 8.09 -10.17 4.01
N GLN A 49 8.28 -9.06 4.71
CA GLN A 49 8.81 -9.06 6.07
C GLN A 49 7.86 -8.35 7.02
N ARG A 50 7.52 -9.01 8.13
CA ARG A 50 6.73 -8.44 9.23
C ARG A 50 7.64 -7.90 10.32
N MET A 51 7.48 -6.62 10.63
CA MET A 51 8.19 -5.95 11.70
C MET A 51 7.52 -6.20 13.06
N ARG A 52 8.25 -5.93 14.15
CA ARG A 52 7.73 -6.12 15.53
C ARG A 52 6.56 -5.17 15.84
N ALA A 53 6.54 -3.99 15.23
CA ALA A 53 5.49 -2.97 15.35
C ALA A 53 4.27 -3.23 14.42
N GLY A 54 4.13 -4.42 13.84
CA GLY A 54 3.00 -4.76 12.96
C GLY A 54 3.11 -4.26 11.52
N LYS A 55 3.99 -3.28 11.23
CA LYS A 55 4.33 -2.84 9.87
C LYS A 55 4.83 -4.01 9.00
N VAL A 56 4.36 -4.10 7.76
CA VAL A 56 4.77 -5.12 6.79
C VAL A 56 5.51 -4.42 5.65
N ILE A 57 6.74 -4.85 5.38
CA ILE A 57 7.56 -4.37 4.26
C ILE A 57 7.50 -5.42 3.14
N THR A 58 7.29 -4.96 1.92
CA THR A 58 7.36 -5.80 0.71
C THR A 58 8.48 -5.26 -0.17
N LYS A 59 9.38 -6.15 -0.62
CA LYS A 59 10.47 -5.84 -1.54
C LYS A 59 10.43 -6.80 -2.71
N GLU A 60 10.58 -6.29 -3.93
CA GLU A 60 10.64 -7.10 -5.15
C GLU A 60 11.99 -6.91 -5.83
N GLU A 61 12.62 -8.01 -6.23
CA GLU A 61 13.94 -8.02 -6.85
C GLU A 61 13.95 -8.98 -8.04
N TYR A 62 14.60 -8.57 -9.14
CA TYR A 62 14.81 -9.43 -10.30
C TYR A 62 16.17 -10.12 -10.20
N TYR A 63 16.20 -11.40 -10.55
CA TYR A 63 17.42 -12.21 -10.52
C TYR A 63 17.55 -13.08 -11.78
N THR A 64 18.79 -13.42 -12.14
CA THR A 64 19.09 -14.36 -13.23
C THR A 64 19.83 -15.56 -12.68
N LEU A 65 19.43 -16.77 -13.10
CA LEU A 65 20.14 -18.00 -12.76
C LEU A 65 21.20 -18.29 -13.81
N GLN A 66 22.48 -18.21 -13.44
CA GLN A 66 23.55 -18.67 -14.32
C GLN A 66 23.70 -20.20 -14.24
N PRO A 67 23.98 -20.89 -15.36
CA PRO A 67 24.23 -22.33 -15.35
C PRO A 67 25.47 -22.62 -14.51
N GLY A 68 25.28 -23.33 -13.37
CA GLY A 68 26.35 -23.65 -12.42
C GLY A 68 26.19 -23.09 -11.00
N PHE A 69 25.08 -22.41 -10.68
CA PHE A 69 24.80 -21.81 -9.36
C PHE A 69 25.87 -20.81 -8.80
N PRO A 70 26.59 -20.01 -9.61
CA PRO A 70 27.40 -18.94 -9.04
C PRO A 70 26.49 -17.85 -8.41
N PRO A 71 27.00 -17.05 -7.44
CA PRO A 71 26.21 -16.05 -6.74
C PRO A 71 25.57 -15.04 -7.72
N MET A 72 24.25 -14.89 -7.62
CA MET A 72 23.41 -14.04 -8.46
C MET A 72 23.83 -12.57 -8.42
N SER A 73 23.88 -11.92 -9.59
CA SER A 73 23.74 -10.47 -9.67
C SER A 73 22.27 -10.12 -9.46
N VAL A 74 21.96 -9.51 -8.32
CA VAL A 74 20.65 -8.91 -8.04
C VAL A 74 20.60 -7.57 -8.74
N GLU A 75 19.72 -7.43 -9.73
CA GLU A 75 19.46 -6.12 -10.32
C GLU A 75 18.30 -5.48 -9.55
N GLU A 76 18.61 -4.42 -8.82
CA GLU A 76 17.61 -3.58 -8.16
C GLU A 76 16.72 -2.96 -9.25
N PRO A 77 15.38 -3.00 -9.13
CA PRO A 77 14.49 -2.43 -10.14
C PRO A 77 14.77 -0.93 -10.28
N ARG A 78 15.50 -0.55 -11.33
CA ARG A 78 15.65 0.85 -11.69
C ARG A 78 14.33 1.35 -12.26
N GLY A 79 13.50 1.91 -11.38
CA GLY A 79 12.30 2.64 -11.74
C GLY A 79 11.13 1.76 -12.22
N PRO A 80 9.95 2.37 -12.40
CA PRO A 80 8.70 1.65 -12.60
C PRO A 80 8.70 0.95 -13.96
N ILE A 81 8.80 -0.37 -13.94
CA ILE A 81 8.56 -1.20 -15.13
C ILE A 81 7.04 -1.44 -15.21
N SER A 82 6.39 -0.60 -16.00
CA SER A 82 5.02 -0.81 -16.48
C SER A 82 4.93 -2.13 -17.25
N PRO A 83 3.78 -2.85 -17.21
CA PRO A 83 3.59 -4.05 -18.02
C PRO A 83 3.52 -3.68 -19.51
N PRO A 84 4.02 -4.55 -20.42
CA PRO A 84 3.90 -4.34 -21.86
C PRO A 84 2.46 -4.61 -22.27
N ARG A 85 1.87 -3.69 -23.02
CA ARG A 85 0.76 -4.00 -23.92
C ARG A 85 1.22 -3.69 -25.32
N ASP A 86 1.11 -4.69 -26.18
CA ASP A 86 1.34 -4.62 -27.61
C ASP A 86 0.42 -3.55 -28.21
N ASP A 87 1.01 -2.51 -28.79
CA ASP A 87 1.04 -2.32 -30.24
C ASP A 87 1.67 -0.97 -30.56
N ASP A 88 2.65 -1.00 -31.45
CA ASP A 88 3.35 0.15 -31.99
C ASP A 88 2.39 1.16 -32.63
N MET A 89 2.20 2.33 -32.01
CA MET A 89 1.78 3.53 -32.76
C MET A 89 2.50 4.78 -32.27
N MET A 90 3.53 5.14 -33.05
CA MET A 90 4.16 6.45 -33.22
C MET A 90 4.06 7.47 -32.08
N ALA A 91 5.21 7.69 -31.45
CA ALA A 91 5.78 8.98 -31.06
C ALA A 91 4.86 10.22 -31.09
N HIS A 92 4.41 10.64 -29.90
CA HIS A 92 4.32 12.06 -29.54
C HIS A 92 4.81 12.24 -28.08
N PRO A 93 5.85 13.05 -27.82
CA PRO A 93 6.33 13.32 -26.48
C PRO A 93 5.38 14.35 -25.83
N GLY A 94 4.40 13.87 -25.07
CA GLY A 94 3.47 14.77 -24.38
C GLY A 94 2.39 14.12 -23.51
N THR A 95 2.16 12.80 -23.60
CA THR A 95 0.94 12.19 -23.03
C THR A 95 1.14 11.36 -21.75
N TRP A 96 2.29 11.46 -21.05
CA TRP A 96 2.43 10.81 -19.72
C TRP A 96 1.51 11.44 -18.65
N LEU A 97 0.87 12.57 -18.95
CA LEU A 97 -0.18 13.09 -18.10
C LEU A 97 -1.48 12.35 -18.39
N THR A 98 -2.06 11.77 -17.34
CA THR A 98 -3.47 11.31 -17.23
C THR A 98 -3.75 9.81 -17.42
N PHE A 99 -2.88 8.91 -16.92
CA PHE A 99 -3.40 7.59 -16.51
C PHE A 99 -4.14 7.77 -15.17
N ASP A 100 -5.48 7.74 -15.19
CA ASP A 100 -6.27 7.74 -13.94
C ASP A 100 -6.26 6.33 -13.35
N PRO A 101 -5.56 6.07 -12.23
CA PRO A 101 -5.48 4.76 -11.60
C PRO A 101 -6.87 4.24 -11.14
N ARG A 102 -7.87 5.13 -11.05
CA ARG A 102 -9.25 4.77 -10.68
C ARG A 102 -10.04 4.18 -11.85
N ALA A 103 -9.51 4.20 -13.08
CA ALA A 103 -10.18 3.69 -14.27
C ALA A 103 -10.28 2.15 -14.31
N GLN A 104 -9.51 1.43 -13.50
CA GLN A 104 -9.53 -0.04 -13.41
C GLN A 104 -10.41 -0.59 -12.27
N LEU A 105 -11.11 0.29 -11.55
CA LEU A 105 -11.99 -0.13 -10.45
C LEU A 105 -13.33 -0.60 -11.00
N THR A 106 -13.85 -1.69 -10.45
CA THR A 106 -15.20 -2.23 -10.78
C THR A 106 -16.34 -1.36 -10.23
N PHE A 107 -16.01 -0.35 -9.43
CA PHE A 107 -16.91 0.67 -8.92
C PHE A 107 -16.32 2.05 -9.24
N ASN A 108 -17.19 3.06 -9.36
CA ASN A 108 -16.76 4.43 -9.64
C ASN A 108 -16.64 5.23 -8.34
N PRO A 109 -15.43 5.53 -7.85
CA PRO A 109 -15.25 6.33 -6.64
C PRO A 109 -15.14 7.83 -6.93
N ARG A 110 -15.50 8.32 -8.13
CA ARG A 110 -15.51 9.76 -8.43
C ARG A 110 -16.72 10.41 -7.77
N VAL A 111 -16.47 11.46 -7.01
CA VAL A 111 -17.53 12.33 -6.49
C VAL A 111 -17.79 13.40 -7.54
N SER A 112 -19.01 13.45 -8.08
CA SER A 112 -19.41 14.54 -8.98
C SER A 112 -19.50 15.87 -8.22
N VAL A 113 -19.39 17.00 -8.94
CA VAL A 113 -19.54 18.34 -8.35
C VAL A 113 -20.87 18.50 -7.59
N GLU A 114 -21.94 17.87 -8.09
CA GLU A 114 -23.24 17.87 -7.43
C GLU A 114 -23.21 17.06 -6.13
N GLN A 115 -22.65 15.85 -6.15
CA GLN A 115 -22.51 15.02 -4.94
C GLN A 115 -21.61 15.68 -3.89
N GLN A 116 -20.55 16.36 -4.32
CA GLN A 116 -19.66 17.10 -3.43
C GLN A 116 -20.42 18.24 -2.75
N ARG A 117 -21.20 19.03 -3.50
CA ARG A 117 -22.06 20.09 -2.95
C ARG A 117 -23.08 19.54 -1.97
N VAL A 118 -23.72 18.41 -2.27
CA VAL A 118 -24.68 17.77 -1.37
C VAL A 118 -23.99 17.29 -0.09
N ARG A 119 -22.81 16.68 -0.20
CA ARG A 119 -22.02 16.22 0.95
C ARG A 119 -21.60 17.37 1.84
N ASP A 120 -21.11 18.46 1.26
CA ASP A 120 -20.63 19.62 2.00
C ASP A 120 -21.79 20.44 2.61
N ALA A 121 -22.99 20.36 2.01
CA ALA A 121 -24.22 20.93 2.58
C ALA A 121 -24.91 20.02 3.60
N MET A 122 -24.51 18.76 3.71
CA MET A 122 -25.10 17.81 4.66
C MET A 122 -24.67 18.21 6.08
N PRO A 123 -25.60 18.57 6.98
CA PRO A 123 -25.26 18.93 8.34
C PRO A 123 -24.70 17.71 9.07
N LEU A 124 -23.54 17.87 9.72
CA LEU A 124 -22.98 16.80 10.53
C LEU A 124 -23.91 16.49 11.71
N PRO A 125 -24.16 15.21 12.01
CA PRO A 125 -24.83 14.83 13.24
C PRO A 125 -24.11 15.45 14.44
N PHE A 126 -24.86 16.00 15.40
CA PHE A 126 -24.35 16.61 16.64
C PHE A 126 -23.50 17.88 16.47
N GLN A 127 -23.31 18.40 15.26
CA GLN A 127 -22.69 19.71 15.07
C GLN A 127 -23.75 20.80 15.16
N PHE A 128 -23.73 21.55 16.26
CA PHE A 128 -24.60 22.71 16.42
C PHE A 128 -24.04 23.94 15.69
N SER A 129 -24.93 24.76 15.14
CA SER A 129 -24.56 26.09 14.65
C SER A 129 -23.97 26.94 15.79
N PRO A 130 -23.08 27.91 15.51
CA PRO A 130 -22.44 28.71 16.56
C PRO A 130 -23.45 29.39 17.50
N CYS A 131 -24.56 29.90 16.96
CA CYS A 131 -25.64 30.47 17.78
C CYS A 131 -26.28 29.42 18.71
N LYS A 132 -26.49 28.19 18.22
CA LYS A 132 -27.04 27.10 19.05
C LYS A 132 -26.01 26.57 20.06
N LYS A 133 -24.72 26.52 19.70
CA LYS A 133 -23.63 26.21 20.65
C LYS A 133 -23.65 27.20 21.80
N LEU A 134 -23.67 28.50 21.52
CA LEU A 134 -23.75 29.54 22.54
C LEU A 134 -25.02 29.41 23.38
N SER A 135 -26.18 29.22 22.76
CA SER A 135 -27.44 29.04 23.49
C SER A 135 -27.47 27.77 24.37
N VAL A 136 -26.77 26.70 23.99
CA VAL A 136 -26.69 25.46 24.78
C VAL A 136 -25.64 25.59 25.90
N LEU A 137 -24.51 26.26 25.64
CA LEU A 137 -23.52 26.54 26.67
C LEU A 137 -24.01 27.57 27.71
N ASP A 138 -24.77 28.58 27.29
CA ASP A 138 -25.36 29.61 28.16
C ASP A 138 -26.44 29.04 29.10
N GLN A 139 -26.95 27.83 28.82
CA GLN A 139 -27.85 27.09 29.71
C GLN A 139 -27.14 26.38 30.88
N GLY A 140 -25.84 26.64 31.10
CA GLY A 140 -25.19 26.39 32.40
C GLY A 140 -24.62 24.98 32.59
N GLY A 141 -23.94 24.42 31.59
CA GLY A 141 -23.18 23.17 31.73
C GLY A 141 -21.68 23.45 31.81
N GLN A 142 -21.10 23.48 33.02
CA GLN A 142 -19.65 23.52 33.18
C GLN A 142 -19.10 22.10 33.23
N ILE A 143 -18.36 21.70 32.19
CA ILE A 143 -17.62 20.43 32.19
C ILE A 143 -16.36 20.67 33.01
N TYR A 144 -16.31 20.08 34.21
CA TYR A 144 -15.11 20.07 35.02
C TYR A 144 -14.31 18.82 34.66
N TYR A 145 -13.15 19.03 34.05
CA TYR A 145 -12.18 17.98 33.79
C TYR A 145 -11.06 18.11 34.82
N GLU A 146 -10.87 17.07 35.63
CA GLU A 146 -9.68 16.90 36.46
C GLU A 146 -8.71 16.02 35.66
N PRO A 147 -7.55 16.54 35.23
CA PRO A 147 -6.53 15.74 34.59
C PRO A 147 -6.10 14.64 35.55
N ASP A 148 -6.19 13.39 35.09
CA ASP A 148 -5.64 12.28 35.84
C ASP A 148 -4.10 12.29 35.68
N PRO A 149 -3.35 11.68 36.61
CA PRO A 149 -1.89 11.66 36.52
C PRO A 149 -1.34 10.80 35.37
N GLY A 150 -2.20 10.22 34.53
CA GLY A 150 -1.89 9.53 33.27
C GLY A 150 -2.30 10.34 32.02
N ASP A 151 -2.83 11.54 32.20
CA ASP A 151 -3.10 12.55 31.16
C ASP A 151 -1.85 13.46 31.00
N ASP A 152 -0.68 12.83 31.08
CA ASP A 152 0.53 13.36 30.50
C ASP A 152 0.27 13.52 29.00
N LEU A 153 0.05 14.78 28.59
CA LEU A 153 0.31 15.20 27.21
C LEU A 153 1.76 14.79 26.93
N ASP A 154 1.95 13.63 26.31
CA ASP A 154 3.24 13.22 25.86
C ASP A 154 3.70 14.23 24.80
N ASP A 155 4.92 14.73 24.95
CA ASP A 155 5.52 15.64 23.96
C ASP A 155 5.87 14.91 22.64
N GLU A 156 5.38 13.68 22.46
CA GLU A 156 5.65 12.82 21.31
C GLU A 156 4.62 13.16 20.22
N ASP A 157 5.03 14.04 19.30
CA ASP A 157 4.16 14.47 18.21
C ASP A 157 3.78 13.26 17.33
N PRO A 158 2.49 12.88 17.23
CA PRO A 158 2.08 11.74 16.42
C PRO A 158 2.36 11.92 14.92
N ASP A 159 2.80 13.11 14.49
CA ASP A 159 3.20 13.38 13.12
C ASP A 159 4.71 13.20 12.82
N ASP A 160 5.58 13.04 13.83
CA ASP A 160 7.04 12.90 13.66
C ASP A 160 7.44 11.62 12.89
N ASP A 161 6.59 10.59 12.90
CA ASP A 161 6.77 9.34 12.16
C ASP A 161 6.13 9.35 10.75
N LEU A 162 5.52 10.47 10.32
CA LEU A 162 4.74 10.57 9.06
C LEU A 162 5.53 11.01 7.82
N ASP A 163 6.86 11.12 7.91
CA ASP A 163 7.71 11.34 6.74
C ASP A 163 7.94 10.04 5.95
N VAL A 164 7.06 9.75 4.98
CA VAL A 164 7.18 8.64 4.00
C VAL A 164 7.19 9.09 2.55
#